data_AF-A0A166D7L7-F1
#
_entry.id   AF-A0A166D7L7-F1
#
_cell.length_a   1.000
_cell.length_b   1.000
_cell.length_c   1.000
_cell.angle_alpha   90.00
_cell.angle_beta   90.00
_cell.angle_gamma   90.00
#
_symmetry.space_group_name_H-M   'P 1'
#
loop_
_entity.id
_entity.type
_entity.pdbx_description
1 polymer ?
#
loop_
_entity_poly.entity_id
_entity_poly.type
_entity_poly.pdbx_seq_one_letter_code
_entity_poly.pdbx_strand_id
1 'polypeptide(L)'
;MTADSFHSLETDGSLSFISSTPSDLLFPAPLVDDYETLSKAKPHHGKKRSNNHIPRPPNAFILFRSSFIKQQHIPGTIEGNHSQLSKIVGACWQRLSFEERQVWQDRARAVRAEHKKKYPDYRF
;
A
#
# COMPACT_ATOMS: atom_id res chain seq x y z
N MET A 1 -18.79 -26.72 45.21
CA MET A 1 -17.55 -26.48 45.97
C MET A 1 -16.85 -27.81 46.12
N THR A 2 -15.82 -28.07 45.31
CA THR A 2 -14.90 -29.20 45.46
C THR A 2 -13.51 -28.63 45.19
N ALA A 3 -12.66 -28.66 46.22
CA ALA A 3 -11.25 -28.31 46.17
C ALA A 3 -10.44 -29.54 45.73
N ASP A 4 -9.35 -29.33 45.01
CA ASP A 4 -8.08 -30.08 45.07
C ASP A 4 -7.11 -29.45 44.04
N SER A 5 -6.09 -28.71 44.46
CA SER A 5 -4.77 -29.15 44.96
C SER A 5 -3.72 -29.34 43.83
N PHE A 6 -2.92 -28.28 43.71
CA PHE A 6 -1.50 -28.16 43.34
C PHE A 6 -0.72 -29.40 42.83
N HIS A 7 -0.11 -29.25 41.65
CA HIS A 7 1.20 -29.85 41.34
C HIS A 7 2.03 -28.91 40.44
N SER A 8 3.03 -28.28 41.04
CA SER A 8 4.21 -27.75 40.35
C SER A 8 5.07 -28.91 39.86
N LEU A 9 5.56 -28.86 38.63
CA LEU A 9 6.86 -29.43 38.27
C LEU A 9 7.51 -28.52 37.22
N GLU A 10 8.46 -27.72 37.71
CA GLU A 10 9.53 -27.13 36.93
C GLU A 10 10.39 -28.27 36.37
N THR A 11 10.70 -28.24 35.08
CA THR A 11 11.77 -29.06 34.50
C THR A 11 12.84 -28.12 33.96
N ASP A 12 13.78 -27.79 34.83
CA ASP A 12 15.12 -27.36 34.44
C ASP A 12 15.89 -28.59 33.93
N GLY A 13 16.49 -28.46 32.76
CA GLY A 13 17.17 -29.53 32.02
C GLY A 13 18.31 -28.93 31.19
N SER A 14 19.32 -28.46 31.91
CA SER A 14 20.56 -27.86 31.44
C SER A 14 21.44 -28.76 30.53
N LEU A 15 22.05 -28.13 29.50
CA LEU A 15 23.39 -28.32 28.88
C LEU A 15 23.82 -29.74 28.42
N SER A 16 24.50 -30.00 27.29
CA SER A 16 25.35 -29.21 26.38
C SER A 16 25.83 -30.15 25.25
N PHE A 17 26.15 -29.62 24.05
CA PHE A 17 27.45 -29.77 23.37
C PHE A 17 27.32 -29.33 21.90
N ILE A 18 28.38 -28.70 21.41
CA ILE A 18 28.43 -27.79 20.27
C ILE A 18 29.14 -28.52 19.12
N SER A 19 28.73 -28.25 17.88
CA SER A 19 29.61 -27.88 16.75
C SER A 19 29.32 -28.59 15.43
N SER A 20 29.19 -27.73 14.40
CA SER A 20 29.47 -27.93 12.97
C SER A 20 28.45 -28.77 12.19
N THR A 21 27.72 -28.22 11.22
CA THR A 21 28.21 -27.33 10.15
C THR A 21 27.19 -26.25 9.73
N PRO A 22 27.65 -25.01 9.44
CA PRO A 22 26.83 -23.97 8.83
C PRO A 22 26.67 -24.24 7.34
N SER A 23 25.46 -24.56 6.88
CA SER A 23 25.10 -24.50 5.45
C SER A 23 24.82 -23.06 5.02
N ASP A 24 25.82 -22.20 5.17
CA ASP A 24 26.00 -21.12 4.20
C ASP A 24 26.70 -21.76 3.01
N LEU A 25 26.06 -21.79 1.84
CA LEU A 25 26.66 -21.67 0.50
C LEU A 25 25.59 -21.92 -0.60
N LEU A 26 24.57 -21.05 -0.71
CA LEU A 26 23.88 -20.91 -2.00
C LEU A 26 23.35 -19.51 -2.36
N PHE A 27 23.72 -18.44 -1.67
CA PHE A 27 23.57 -17.12 -2.27
C PHE A 27 24.85 -16.31 -2.06
N PRO A 28 25.76 -16.27 -3.04
CA PRO A 28 26.81 -15.27 -3.02
C PRO A 28 26.13 -13.91 -3.09
N ALA A 29 26.18 -13.18 -1.97
CA ALA A 29 25.89 -11.77 -1.92
C ALA A 29 26.93 -11.03 -2.78
N PRO A 30 26.52 -10.28 -3.83
CA PRO A 30 27.43 -9.35 -4.46
C PRO A 30 27.51 -8.12 -3.56
N LEU A 31 28.63 -7.98 -2.85
CA LEU A 31 29.09 -6.70 -2.32
C LEU A 31 29.51 -5.83 -3.51
N VAL A 32 28.63 -4.92 -3.91
CA VAL A 32 28.99 -3.73 -4.68
C VAL A 32 28.43 -2.52 -3.94
N ASP A 33 29.36 -1.71 -3.42
CA ASP A 33 29.10 -0.34 -2.96
C ASP A 33 28.70 0.49 -4.18
N ASP A 34 27.40 0.75 -4.34
CA ASP A 34 26.86 1.79 -5.22
C ASP A 34 25.50 2.23 -4.66
N TYR A 35 25.51 3.31 -3.87
CA TYR A 35 24.30 4.09 -3.61
C TYR A 35 23.87 4.69 -4.96
N GLU A 36 22.86 4.13 -5.60
CA GLU A 36 22.08 4.79 -6.65
C GLU A 36 20.88 3.89 -6.98
N THR A 37 19.91 3.85 -6.06
CA THR A 37 18.61 3.20 -6.32
C THR A 37 17.73 4.09 -7.21
N LEU A 38 18.26 4.67 -8.29
CA LEU A 38 17.47 5.39 -9.29
C LEU A 38 16.86 4.41 -10.30
N SER A 39 15.62 4.03 -9.99
CA SER A 39 14.52 3.87 -10.96
C SER A 39 14.80 3.06 -12.23
N LYS A 40 14.90 1.73 -12.12
CA LYS A 40 14.65 0.87 -13.28
C LYS A 40 13.15 0.83 -13.56
N ALA A 41 12.67 1.80 -14.36
CA ALA A 41 11.30 1.86 -14.81
C ALA A 41 10.96 0.60 -15.62
N LYS A 42 10.27 -0.34 -14.98
CA LYS A 42 9.76 -1.54 -15.64
C LYS A 42 8.79 -1.09 -16.74
N PRO A 43 8.88 -1.59 -17.99
CA PRO A 43 8.00 -1.17 -19.05
C PRO A 43 6.56 -1.42 -18.63
N HIS A 44 5.79 -0.33 -18.50
CA HIS A 44 4.38 -0.41 -18.17
C HIS A 44 3.69 -1.04 -19.38
N HIS A 45 3.41 -2.35 -19.31
CA HIS A 45 2.57 -3.04 -20.29
C HIS A 45 1.13 -2.47 -20.21
N GLY A 46 0.94 -1.30 -20.81
CA GLY A 46 -0.36 -0.71 -21.03
C GLY A 46 -1.05 -1.49 -22.13
N LYS A 47 -1.74 -2.58 -21.78
CA LYS A 47 -2.73 -3.18 -22.68
C LYS A 47 -3.74 -2.09 -23.03
N LYS A 48 -3.84 -1.74 -24.32
CA LYS A 48 -4.88 -0.85 -24.85
C LYS A 48 -6.22 -1.41 -24.39
N ARG A 49 -6.95 -0.65 -23.58
CA ARG A 49 -8.23 -1.13 -23.04
C ARG A 49 -9.24 -1.15 -24.18
N SER A 50 -10.04 -2.22 -24.27
CA SER A 50 -11.12 -2.32 -25.24
C SER A 50 -12.15 -1.20 -24.99
N ASN A 51 -12.86 -0.79 -26.04
CA ASN A 51 -13.82 0.32 -25.97
C ASN A 51 -14.95 0.11 -24.94
N ASN A 52 -15.19 -1.12 -24.50
CA ASN A 52 -16.20 -1.49 -23.50
C ASN A 52 -15.64 -1.60 -22.07
N HIS A 53 -14.45 -1.04 -21.80
CA HIS A 53 -13.84 -1.14 -20.48
C HIS A 53 -14.50 -0.19 -19.47
N ILE A 54 -15.13 -0.77 -18.44
CA ILE A 54 -15.67 -0.02 -17.30
C ILE A 54 -14.50 0.35 -16.35
N PRO A 55 -14.24 1.65 -16.11
CA PRO A 55 -13.15 2.08 -15.24
C PRO A 55 -13.44 1.74 -13.77
N ARG A 56 -12.38 1.62 -12.97
CA ARG A 56 -12.53 1.36 -11.52
C ARG A 56 -13.13 2.59 -10.83
N PRO A 57 -14.02 2.41 -9.84
CA PRO A 57 -14.49 3.54 -9.05
C PRO A 57 -13.32 4.19 -8.29
N PRO A 58 -13.24 5.53 -8.23
CA PRO A 58 -12.17 6.23 -7.54
C PRO A 58 -12.24 5.98 -6.03
N ASN A 59 -11.08 5.75 -5.41
CA ASN A 59 -10.96 5.65 -3.96
C ASN A 59 -10.86 7.04 -3.31
N ALA A 60 -10.78 7.08 -1.98
CA ALA A 60 -10.74 8.32 -1.20
C ALA A 60 -9.56 9.23 -1.60
N PHE A 61 -8.38 8.65 -1.78
CA PHE A 61 -7.19 9.39 -2.21
C PHE A 61 -7.32 9.94 -3.63
N ILE A 62 -7.91 9.17 -4.56
CA ILE A 62 -8.14 9.65 -5.93
C ILE A 62 -9.11 10.82 -5.94
N LEU A 63 -10.20 10.75 -5.15
CA LEU A 63 -11.14 11.86 -5.00
C LEU A 63 -10.46 13.10 -4.40
N PHE A 64 -9.65 12.91 -3.36
CA PHE A 64 -8.87 14.00 -2.75
C PHE A 64 -7.88 14.60 -3.74
N ARG A 65 -7.11 13.78 -4.47
CA ARG A 65 -6.18 14.26 -5.50
C ARG A 65 -6.90 15.06 -6.58
N SER A 66 -8.05 14.58 -7.06
CA SER A 66 -8.85 15.33 -8.04
C SER A 66 -9.35 16.65 -7.46
N SER A 67 -9.76 16.68 -6.20
CA SER A 67 -10.12 17.94 -5.50
C SER A 67 -8.91 18.86 -5.37
N PHE A 68 -7.76 18.34 -4.98
CA PHE A 68 -6.52 19.09 -4.82
C PHE A 68 -6.08 19.73 -6.13
N ILE A 69 -6.14 19.00 -7.25
CA ILE A 69 -5.87 19.54 -8.60
C ILE A 69 -6.87 20.63 -8.97
N LYS A 70 -8.16 20.47 -8.63
CA LYS A 70 -9.19 21.48 -8.90
C LYS A 70 -9.06 22.72 -8.01
N GLN A 71 -8.60 22.55 -6.77
CA GLN A 71 -8.48 23.61 -5.75
C GLN A 71 -7.16 24.37 -5.86
N GLN A 72 -6.08 23.70 -6.26
CA GLN A 72 -4.74 24.29 -6.34
C GLN A 72 -4.41 24.65 -7.78
N HIS A 73 -4.25 25.96 -7.99
CA HIS A 73 -3.21 26.66 -8.75
C HIS A 73 -1.94 25.84 -9.10
N ILE A 74 -2.06 24.74 -9.85
CA ILE A 74 -0.90 24.11 -10.47
C ILE A 74 -0.46 25.06 -11.60
N PRO A 75 0.72 25.72 -11.53
CA PRO A 75 1.24 26.42 -12.71
C PRO A 75 1.37 25.38 -13.82
N GLY A 76 0.90 25.68 -15.03
CA GLY A 76 0.73 24.72 -16.14
C GLY A 76 1.92 23.79 -16.41
N THR A 77 3.12 24.14 -15.94
CA THR A 77 4.33 23.30 -15.90
C THR A 77 4.20 21.97 -15.14
N ILE A 78 3.41 21.88 -14.06
CA ILE A 78 3.30 20.65 -13.23
C ILE A 78 2.16 19.72 -13.71
N GLU A 79 1.31 20.16 -14.63
CA GLU A 79 0.22 19.33 -15.19
C GLU A 79 0.75 18.05 -15.86
N GLY A 80 1.93 18.12 -16.48
CA GLY A 80 2.59 16.99 -17.13
C GLY A 80 3.28 16.01 -16.18
N ASN A 81 3.60 16.41 -14.93
CA ASN A 81 4.35 15.57 -13.99
C ASN A 81 3.45 14.94 -12.92
N HIS A 82 2.63 13.98 -13.34
CA HIS A 82 1.77 13.21 -12.45
C HIS A 82 2.53 12.47 -11.32
N SER A 83 3.82 12.16 -11.52
CA SER A 83 4.67 11.53 -10.51
C SER A 83 4.94 12.48 -9.34
N GLN A 84 5.44 13.69 -9.64
CA GLN A 84 5.68 14.72 -8.62
C GLN A 84 4.39 15.12 -7.90
N LEU A 85 3.30 15.30 -8.64
CA LEU A 85 2.01 15.63 -8.07
C LEU A 85 1.53 14.54 -7.09
N SER A 86 1.69 13.26 -7.43
CA SER A 86 1.29 12.17 -6.54
C SER A 86 2.11 12.14 -5.26
N LYS A 87 3.40 12.51 -5.31
CA LYS A 87 4.25 12.64 -4.12
C LYS A 87 3.77 13.78 -3.21
N ILE A 88 3.51 14.96 -3.78
CA ILE A 88 3.03 16.14 -3.03
C ILE A 88 1.68 15.85 -2.38
N VAL A 89 0.71 15.37 -3.17
CA VAL A 89 -0.64 15.06 -2.67
C VAL A 89 -0.60 13.92 -1.66
N GLY A 90 0.30 12.95 -1.82
CA GLY A 90 0.55 11.90 -0.84
C GLY A 90 0.98 12.45 0.51
N ALA A 91 1.91 13.40 0.53
CA ALA A 91 2.35 14.07 1.75
C ALA A 91 1.22 14.90 2.39
N CYS A 92 0.45 15.64 1.59
CA CYS A 92 -0.73 16.37 2.07
C CYS A 92 -1.78 15.43 2.66
N TRP A 93 -2.07 14.31 2.01
CA TRP A 93 -3.04 13.32 2.46
C TRP A 93 -2.66 12.70 3.81
N GLN A 94 -1.38 12.48 4.06
CA GLN A 94 -0.90 11.99 5.36
C GLN A 94 -1.03 13.04 6.47
N ARG A 95 -0.99 14.33 6.12
CA ARG A 95 -1.14 15.46 7.06
C ARG A 95 -2.59 15.82 7.37
N LEU A 96 -3.55 15.34 6.59
CA LEU A 96 -4.97 15.57 6.85
C LEU A 96 -5.38 14.99 8.20
N SER A 97 -6.28 15.70 8.88
CA SER A 97 -6.90 15.19 10.11
C SER A 97 -7.72 13.92 9.84
N PHE A 98 -7.97 13.15 10.90
CA PHE A 98 -8.80 11.94 10.79
C PHE A 98 -10.19 12.25 10.24
N GLU A 99 -10.80 13.35 10.70
CA GLU A 99 -12.13 13.80 10.28
C GLU A 99 -12.16 14.12 8.78
N GLU A 100 -11.19 14.90 8.28
CA GLU A 100 -11.11 15.22 6.85
C GLU A 100 -10.92 13.95 6.02
N ARG A 101 -10.03 13.04 6.45
CA ARG A 101 -9.82 11.76 5.76
C ARG A 101 -11.09 10.91 5.77
N GLN A 102 -11.89 10.98 6.83
CA GLN A 102 -13.16 10.26 6.94
C GLN A 102 -14.18 10.78 5.92
N VAL A 103 -14.29 12.10 5.75
CA VAL A 103 -15.17 12.70 4.71
C VAL A 103 -14.84 12.13 3.33
N TRP A 104 -13.55 12.00 2.98
CA TRP A 104 -13.14 11.42 1.70
C TRP A 104 -13.39 9.92 1.60
N GLN A 105 -13.27 9.18 2.71
CA GLN A 105 -13.60 7.75 2.77
C GLN A 105 -15.10 7.52 2.55
N ASP A 106 -15.95 8.35 3.15
CA ASP A 106 -17.40 8.23 2.99
C ASP A 106 -17.85 8.59 1.59
N ARG A 107 -17.24 9.63 0.98
CA ARG A 107 -17.43 9.92 -0.45
C ARG A 107 -17.02 8.75 -1.34
N ALA A 108 -15.88 8.13 -1.08
CA ALA A 108 -15.42 6.97 -1.84
C ALA A 108 -16.35 5.76 -1.69
N ARG A 109 -16.92 5.57 -0.48
CA ARG A 109 -17.92 4.53 -0.22
C ARG A 109 -19.19 4.78 -1.03
N ALA A 110 -19.66 6.02 -1.07
CA ALA A 110 -20.82 6.42 -1.87
C ALA A 110 -20.58 6.18 -3.37
N VAL A 111 -19.44 6.62 -3.91
CA VAL A 111 -19.09 6.40 -5.33
C VAL A 111 -18.95 4.91 -5.66
N ARG A 112 -18.37 4.11 -4.76
CA ARG A 112 -18.30 2.64 -4.94
C ARG A 112 -19.70 2.02 -4.96
N ALA A 113 -20.60 2.46 -4.07
CA ALA A 113 -21.98 1.98 -4.02
C ALA A 113 -22.75 2.35 -5.30
N GLU A 114 -22.61 3.58 -5.77
CA GLU A 114 -23.21 4.04 -7.03
C GLU A 114 -22.68 3.24 -8.23
N HIS A 115 -21.37 3.02 -8.30
CA HIS A 115 -20.76 2.20 -9.34
C HIS A 115 -21.30 0.77 -9.33
N LYS A 116 -21.46 0.16 -8.15
CA LYS A 116 -22.04 -1.18 -8.01
C LYS A 116 -23.50 -1.21 -8.46
N LYS A 117 -24.27 -0.15 -8.20
CA LYS A 117 -25.67 -0.02 -8.67
C LYS A 117 -25.74 0.15 -10.19
N LYS A 118 -24.84 0.94 -10.78
CA LYS A 118 -24.79 1.21 -12.22
C LYS A 118 -24.26 0.02 -13.02
N TYR A 119 -23.35 -0.75 -12.45
CA TYR A 119 -22.72 -1.91 -13.08
C TYR A 119 -22.81 -3.13 -12.14
N PRO A 120 -23.98 -3.78 -12.05
CA PRO A 120 -24.20 -4.92 -11.15
C PRO A 120 -23.30 -6.12 -11.50
N ASP A 121 -23.01 -6.33 -12.78
CA ASP A 121 -22.15 -7.42 -13.27
C ASP A 121 -20.65 -7.06 -13.29
N TYR A 122 -20.27 -5.90 -12.76
CA TYR A 122 -18.87 -5.47 -12.76
C TYR A 122 -18.01 -6.33 -11.85
N ARG A 123 -16.94 -6.91 -12.42
CA ARG A 123 -15.89 -7.65 -11.71
C ARG A 123 -14.52 -7.09 -12.13
N PHE A 124 -13.62 -6.91 -11.16
CA PHE A 124 -12.30 -6.29 -11.36
C PHE A 124 -11.14 -7.22 -11.04
#